data_AF-A0A022PND0-F1
#
_entry.id   AF-A0A022PND0-F1
#
_cell.length_a   1.000
_cell.length_b   1.000
_cell.length_c   1.000
_cell.angle_alpha   90.00
_cell.angle_beta   90.00
_cell.angle_gamma   90.00
#
_symmetry.space_group_name_H-M   'P 1'
#
loop_
_entity.id
_entity.type
_entity.pdbx_description
1 polymer ?
#
loop_
_entity_poly.entity_id
_entity_poly.type
_entity_poly.pdbx_seq_one_letter_code
_entity_poly.pdbx_strand_id
1 'polypeptide(L)'
;MSEVMKPENECPFDPKQYECHSVVAPVGSFSWALIQLKLRKLVARSVWRDKKMYLAITPRVNDLTVEEGSAYAVDGVAVGTKYDYLTHIDLRNEHGNFVPWQPTQEDMMACIGIFLKIR
;
A
#
# COMPACT_ATOMS: atom_id res chain seq x y z
N MET A 1 -0.45 31.08 -11.22
CA MET A 1 0.48 30.67 -10.15
C MET A 1 -0.13 29.41 -9.55
N SER A 2 0.34 28.25 -10.00
CA SER A 2 -0.24 26.96 -9.63
C SER A 2 0.31 26.56 -8.27
N GLU A 3 -0.56 26.51 -7.26
CA GLU A 3 -0.18 26.00 -5.95
C GLU A 3 0.17 24.52 -6.10
N VAL A 4 1.45 24.22 -5.92
CA VAL A 4 2.01 22.88 -5.91
C VAL A 4 1.39 22.15 -4.72
N MET A 5 0.59 21.11 -4.99
CA MET A 5 0.14 20.15 -3.97
C MET A 5 1.37 19.49 -3.35
N LYS A 6 1.78 19.95 -2.18
CA LYS A 6 2.82 19.29 -1.39
C LYS A 6 2.17 18.21 -0.51
N PRO A 7 2.68 16.96 -0.50
CA PRO A 7 2.16 15.90 0.37
C PRO A 7 2.79 16.03 1.77
N GLU A 8 2.53 17.14 2.44
CA GLU A 8 3.12 17.46 3.76
C GLU A 8 2.20 17.13 4.95
N ASN A 9 1.07 16.50 4.67
CA ASN A 9 0.11 16.03 5.68
C ASN A 9 0.09 14.50 5.75
N GLU A 10 1.25 13.85 5.93
CA GLU A 10 1.26 12.46 6.39
C GLU A 10 0.69 12.42 7.82
N CYS A 11 -0.46 11.78 8.01
CA CYS A 11 -1.05 11.63 9.33
C CYS A 11 -0.22 10.63 10.15
N PRO A 12 0.45 11.04 11.24
CA PRO A 12 1.26 10.13 12.04
C PRO A 12 0.37 9.04 12.65
N PHE A 13 0.82 7.79 12.57
CA PHE A 13 0.12 6.65 13.16
C PHE A 13 0.20 6.75 14.69
N ASP A 14 -0.88 7.21 15.33
CA ASP A 14 -1.05 7.21 16.78
C ASP A 14 -1.89 5.98 17.20
N PRO A 15 -1.30 4.97 17.85
CA PRO A 15 -2.01 3.79 18.33
C PRO A 15 -3.12 4.11 19.34
N LYS A 16 -3.04 5.25 20.05
CA LYS A 16 -4.00 5.64 21.09
C LYS A 16 -5.35 6.09 20.54
N GLN A 17 -5.41 6.51 19.27
CA GLN A 17 -6.68 6.84 18.59
C GLN A 17 -7.58 5.61 18.35
N TYR A 18 -7.08 4.42 18.67
CA TYR A 18 -7.77 3.15 18.50
C TYR A 18 -8.10 2.45 19.82
N GLU A 19 -8.00 3.16 20.96
CA GLU A 19 -8.41 2.65 22.27
C GLU A 19 -9.94 2.82 22.50
N CYS A 20 -10.58 1.78 23.03
CA CYS A 20 -11.93 1.29 22.72
C CYS A 20 -13.13 2.00 23.41
N HIS A 21 -14.09 2.51 22.60
CA HIS A 21 -15.57 2.54 22.79
C HIS A 21 -16.21 2.11 21.45
N SER A 22 -16.15 0.80 21.14
CA SER A 22 -15.73 0.28 19.82
C SER A 22 -16.68 0.40 18.62
N VAL A 23 -16.22 1.08 17.57
CA VAL A 23 -16.52 0.73 16.17
C VAL A 23 -15.34 -0.10 15.67
N VAL A 24 -15.52 -1.42 15.51
CA VAL A 24 -14.48 -2.31 14.98
C VAL A 24 -14.68 -2.51 13.49
N ALA A 25 -13.61 -2.38 12.70
CA ALA A 25 -13.67 -2.72 11.28
C ALA A 25 -14.08 -4.20 11.12
N PRO A 26 -15.19 -4.50 10.43
CA PRO A 26 -15.66 -5.87 10.29
C PRO A 26 -14.62 -6.73 9.57
N VAL A 27 -14.39 -7.95 10.05
CA VAL A 27 -13.37 -8.85 9.47
C VAL A 27 -13.63 -9.06 7.98
N GLY A 28 -12.59 -8.87 7.17
CA GLY A 28 -12.67 -9.00 5.73
C GLY A 28 -13.36 -7.84 4.99
N SER A 29 -13.78 -6.78 5.67
CA SER A 29 -14.03 -5.48 5.03
C SER A 29 -12.73 -4.83 4.56
N PHE A 30 -12.84 -3.80 3.73
CA PHE A 30 -11.66 -3.04 3.29
C PHE A 30 -11.00 -2.25 4.43
N SER A 31 -11.79 -1.66 5.34
CA SER A 31 -11.22 -1.00 6.53
C SER A 31 -10.41 -1.98 7.38
N TRP A 32 -10.87 -3.24 7.51
CA TRP A 32 -10.12 -4.28 8.20
C TRP A 32 -8.86 -4.67 7.44
N ALA A 33 -8.92 -4.78 6.10
CA ALA A 33 -7.77 -5.05 5.26
C ALA A 33 -6.68 -3.98 5.42
N LEU A 34 -7.05 -2.69 5.44
CA LEU A 34 -6.11 -1.60 5.67
C LEU A 34 -5.43 -1.67 7.04
N ILE A 35 -6.17 -2.06 8.09
CA ILE A 35 -5.57 -2.29 9.42
C ILE A 35 -4.54 -3.42 9.35
N GLN A 36 -4.87 -4.55 8.72
CA GLN A 36 -3.92 -5.66 8.56
C GLN A 36 -2.67 -5.24 7.78
N LEU A 37 -2.84 -4.48 6.69
CA LEU A 37 -1.72 -3.96 5.90
C LEU A 37 -0.83 -3.03 6.74
N LYS A 38 -1.40 -2.08 7.48
CA LYS A 38 -0.63 -1.20 8.38
C LYS A 38 0.15 -1.98 9.45
N LEU A 39 -0.38 -3.13 9.90
CA LEU A 39 0.28 -4.09 10.78
C LEU A 39 1.31 -5.01 10.07
N ARG A 40 1.69 -4.68 8.83
CA ARG A 40 2.62 -5.43 7.99
C ARG A 40 2.19 -6.88 7.73
N LYS A 41 0.89 -7.12 7.68
CA LYS A 41 0.32 -8.43 7.31
C LYS A 41 -0.06 -8.44 5.84
N LEU A 42 0.08 -9.61 5.21
CA LEU A 42 -0.36 -9.84 3.84
C LEU A 42 -1.87 -10.04 3.81
N VAL A 43 -2.53 -9.41 2.85
CA VAL A 43 -3.99 -9.49 2.69
C VAL A 43 -4.32 -9.84 1.25
N ALA A 44 -5.22 -10.78 1.01
CA ALA A 44 -5.70 -11.10 -0.32
C ALA A 44 -7.20 -10.95 -0.41
N ARG A 45 -7.72 -10.66 -1.61
CA ARG A 45 -9.14 -10.86 -1.88
C ARG A 45 -9.47 -12.36 -1.86
N SER A 46 -10.68 -12.72 -1.49
CA SER A 46 -11.15 -14.10 -1.44
C SER A 46 -10.98 -14.82 -2.79
N VAL A 47 -11.29 -14.12 -3.88
CA VAL A 47 -11.13 -14.59 -5.27
C VAL A 47 -9.68 -14.78 -5.72
N TRP A 48 -8.71 -14.32 -4.92
CA TRP A 48 -7.27 -14.41 -5.21
C TRP A 48 -6.57 -15.58 -4.51
N ARG A 49 -7.30 -16.30 -3.64
CA ARG A 49 -6.73 -17.31 -2.74
C ARG A 49 -5.90 -18.36 -3.48
N ASP A 50 -6.41 -18.89 -4.59
CA ASP A 50 -5.75 -19.98 -5.32
C ASP A 50 -4.64 -19.48 -6.27
N LYS A 51 -4.54 -18.16 -6.45
CA LYS A 51 -3.60 -17.51 -7.36
C LYS A 51 -2.33 -17.01 -6.68
N LYS A 52 -2.19 -17.22 -5.36
CA LYS A 52 -1.08 -16.70 -4.54
C LYS A 52 -0.88 -15.18 -4.69
N MET A 53 -1.96 -14.47 -5.03
CA MET A 53 -1.98 -13.03 -5.19
C MET A 53 -2.27 -12.37 -3.84
N TYR A 54 -1.60 -11.27 -3.54
CA TYR A 54 -1.80 -10.56 -2.28
C TYR A 54 -1.37 -9.11 -2.33
N LEU A 55 -1.93 -8.34 -1.41
CA LEU A 55 -1.55 -6.98 -1.09
C LEU A 55 -0.52 -6.97 0.03
N ALA A 56 0.48 -6.10 -0.12
CA ALA A 56 1.50 -5.80 0.88
C ALA A 56 1.70 -4.29 0.96
N ILE A 57 2.09 -3.78 2.13
CA ILE A 57 2.48 -2.38 2.27
C ILE A 57 3.98 -2.24 2.08
N THR A 58 4.38 -1.43 1.10
CA THR A 58 5.78 -1.09 0.85
C THR A 58 6.13 0.12 1.71
N PRO A 59 7.09 0.00 2.65
CA PRO A 59 7.48 1.12 3.49
C PRO A 59 8.17 2.21 2.67
N ARG A 60 8.06 3.44 3.15
CA ARG A 60 8.93 4.53 2.70
C ARG A 60 10.40 4.15 2.85
N VAL A 61 11.19 4.44 1.82
CA VAL A 61 12.64 4.33 1.82
C VAL A 61 13.20 5.70 1.46
N ASN A 62 14.06 6.23 2.31
CA ASN A 62 14.63 7.57 2.13
C ASN A 62 16.01 7.50 1.47
N ASP A 63 16.43 8.64 0.91
CA ASP A 63 17.81 8.88 0.46
C ASP A 63 18.32 7.94 -0.64
N LEU A 64 17.38 7.37 -1.42
CA LEU A 64 17.71 6.60 -2.60
C LEU A 64 18.37 7.48 -3.65
N THR A 65 19.14 6.84 -4.51
CA THR A 65 19.89 7.52 -5.57
C THR A 65 19.52 6.90 -6.90
N VAL A 66 19.28 7.73 -7.91
CA VAL A 66 19.08 7.25 -9.28
C VAL A 66 20.40 6.64 -9.76
N GLU A 67 20.40 5.33 -9.94
CA GLU A 67 21.55 4.56 -10.44
C GLU A 67 21.53 4.51 -11.98
N GLU A 68 22.72 4.36 -12.56
CA GLU A 68 22.86 4.17 -14.01
C GLU A 68 22.11 2.90 -14.45
N GLY A 69 21.35 3.00 -15.55
CA GLY A 69 20.53 1.90 -16.07
C GLY A 69 19.24 1.61 -15.27
N SER A 70 18.96 2.32 -14.18
CA SER A 70 17.65 2.25 -13.52
C SER A 70 16.54 2.77 -14.44
N ALA A 71 15.29 2.35 -14.19
CA ALA A 71 14.13 2.83 -14.96
C ALA A 71 14.08 4.37 -15.02
N TYR A 72 14.34 5.04 -13.91
CA TYR A 72 14.38 6.50 -13.84
C TYR A 72 15.50 7.11 -14.70
N ALA A 73 16.68 6.50 -14.72
CA ALA A 73 17.77 6.97 -15.58
C ALA A 73 17.43 6.81 -17.07
N VAL A 74 16.80 5.68 -17.44
CA VAL A 74 16.32 5.42 -18.81
C VAL A 74 15.25 6.45 -19.21
N ASP A 75 14.39 6.83 -18.28
CA ASP A 75 13.35 7.85 -18.48
C ASP A 75 13.90 9.30 -18.43
N GLY A 76 15.22 9.47 -18.30
CA GLY A 76 15.91 10.76 -18.40
C GLY A 76 16.12 11.50 -17.09
N VAL A 77 15.85 10.88 -15.94
CA VAL A 77 16.23 11.45 -14.63
C VAL A 77 17.75 11.36 -14.46
N ALA A 78 18.38 12.46 -14.05
CA ALA A 78 19.83 12.51 -13.91
C ALA A 78 20.36 11.47 -12.90
N VAL A 79 21.36 10.69 -13.30
CA VAL A 79 22.08 9.77 -12.40
C VAL A 79 22.65 10.56 -11.22
N GLY A 80 22.52 10.01 -10.00
CA GLY A 80 22.89 10.69 -8.77
C GLY A 80 21.78 11.52 -8.14
N THR A 81 20.62 11.70 -8.80
CA THR A 81 19.47 12.38 -8.21
C THR A 81 19.02 11.64 -6.95
N LYS A 82 18.92 12.38 -5.83
CA LYS A 82 18.39 11.88 -4.57
C LYS A 82 16.87 11.91 -4.58
N TYR A 83 16.24 10.85 -4.08
CA TYR A 83 14.79 10.79 -3.95
C TYR A 83 14.38 9.86 -2.80
N ASP A 84 13.17 10.09 -2.29
CA ASP A 84 12.52 9.17 -1.38
C ASP A 84 11.49 8.35 -2.16
N TYR A 85 11.45 7.05 -1.89
CA TYR A 85 10.39 6.18 -2.39
C TYR A 85 9.29 6.10 -1.34
N LEU A 86 8.08 6.53 -1.70
CA LEU A 86 7.00 6.77 -0.74
C LEU A 86 6.25 5.48 -0.36
N THR A 87 5.64 5.48 0.82
CA THR A 87 4.80 4.37 1.27
C THR A 87 3.60 4.18 0.34
N HIS A 88 3.34 2.94 -0.10
CA HIS A 88 2.17 2.58 -0.91
C HIS A 88 1.81 1.10 -0.70
N ILE A 89 0.75 0.64 -1.36
CA ILE A 89 0.33 -0.76 -1.35
C ILE A 89 0.75 -1.36 -2.69
N ASP A 90 1.40 -2.52 -2.65
CA ASP A 90 1.68 -3.32 -3.82
C ASP A 90 0.74 -4.52 -3.91
N LEU A 91 0.39 -4.89 -5.13
CA LEU A 91 -0.16 -6.19 -5.47
C LEU A 91 0.95 -7.09 -5.98
N ARG A 92 1.18 -8.21 -5.31
CA ARG A 92 1.86 -9.36 -5.92
C ARG A 92 0.88 -10.09 -6.81
N ASN A 93 1.15 -10.13 -8.11
CA ASN A 93 0.31 -10.81 -9.08
C ASN A 93 0.56 -12.34 -9.10
N GLU A 94 -0.21 -13.07 -9.90
CA GLU A 94 -0.15 -14.54 -9.97
C GLU A 94 1.18 -15.08 -10.50
N HIS A 95 1.95 -14.25 -11.21
CA HIS A 95 3.30 -14.56 -11.68
C HIS A 95 4.39 -14.23 -10.66
N GLY A 96 4.01 -13.62 -9.54
CA GLY A 96 4.93 -13.24 -8.47
C GLY A 96 5.62 -11.89 -8.63
N ASN A 97 5.21 -11.09 -9.62
CA ASN A 97 5.68 -9.73 -9.81
C ASN A 97 4.85 -8.75 -8.99
N PHE A 98 5.43 -7.60 -8.65
CA PHE A 98 4.78 -6.56 -7.87
C PHE A 98 4.39 -5.38 -8.75
N VAL A 99 3.22 -4.82 -8.50
CA VAL A 99 2.75 -3.57 -9.12
C VAL A 99 2.09 -2.69 -8.06
N PRO A 100 2.23 -1.36 -8.15
CA PRO A 100 1.49 -0.45 -7.30
C PRO A 100 -0.02 -0.72 -7.44
N TRP A 101 -0.71 -0.77 -6.30
CA TRP A 101 -2.13 -1.09 -6.25
C TRP A 101 -2.93 0.05 -5.65
N GLN A 102 -4.08 0.32 -6.28
CA GLN A 102 -5.09 1.26 -5.79
C GLN A 102 -6.42 0.52 -5.59
N PRO A 103 -7.17 0.84 -4.52
CA PRO A 103 -8.49 0.26 -4.33
C PRO A 103 -9.46 0.71 -5.41
N THR A 104 -10.27 -0.23 -5.90
CA THR A 104 -11.41 0.08 -6.75
C THR A 104 -12.61 0.54 -5.90
N GLN A 105 -13.67 1.03 -6.55
CA GLN A 105 -14.93 1.29 -5.86
C GLN A 105 -15.50 0.04 -5.18
N GLU A 106 -15.36 -1.13 -5.80
CA GLU A 106 -15.78 -2.41 -5.22
C GLU A 106 -14.99 -2.73 -3.95
N ASP A 107 -13.67 -2.48 -3.94
CA ASP A 107 -12.86 -2.65 -2.74
C ASP A 107 -13.33 -1.73 -1.62
N MET A 108 -13.53 -0.44 -1.91
CA MET A 108 -13.99 0.51 -0.90
C MET A 108 -15.36 0.15 -0.30
N MET A 109 -16.23 -0.47 -1.12
CA MET A 109 -17.57 -0.91 -0.73
C MET A 109 -17.60 -2.36 -0.24
N ALA A 110 -16.45 -3.02 -0.12
CA ALA A 110 -16.38 -4.44 0.20
C ALA A 110 -17.01 -4.75 1.56
N CYS A 111 -18.08 -5.56 1.52
CA CYS A 111 -18.67 -6.21 2.68
C CYS A 111 -17.72 -7.22 3.36
N ILE A 112 -18.16 -7.70 4.52
CA ILE A 112 -17.47 -8.71 5.33
C ILE A 112 -17.05 -9.94 4.49
N GLY A 113 -15.85 -10.44 4.74
CA GLY A 113 -15.34 -11.68 4.14
C GLY A 113 -14.72 -11.59 2.74
N ILE A 114 -14.66 -10.39 2.14
CA ILE A 114 -14.02 -10.18 0.83
C ILE A 114 -12.50 -10.23 0.95
N PHE A 115 -11.95 -9.66 2.02
CA PHE A 115 -10.51 -9.70 2.28
C PHE A 115 -10.15 -10.77 3.33
N LEU A 116 -8.99 -11.38 3.12
CA LEU A 116 -8.47 -12.46 3.95
C LEU A 116 -7.02 -12.17 4.29
N LYS A 117 -6.63 -12.44 5.54
CA LYS A 117 -5.23 -12.40 5.94
C LYS A 117 -4.54 -13.68 5.50
N ILE A 118 -3.36 -13.54 4.89
CA ILE A 118 -2.48 -14.68 4.58
C ILE A 118 -1.60 -14.95 5.80
N ARG A 119 -1.44 -16.23 6.14
CA ARG A 119 -0.62 -16.69 7.27
C ARG A 119 0.87 -16.49 7.00
#